data_AF-A0A7K3YCG7-F1
#
_entry.id   AF-A0A7K3YCG7-F1
#
_cell.length_a   1.000
_cell.length_b   1.000
_cell.length_c   1.000
_cell.angle_alpha   90.00
_cell.angle_beta   90.00
_cell.angle_gamma   90.00
#
_symmetry.space_group_name_H-M   'P 1'
#
loop_
_entity.id
_entity.type
_entity.pdbx_description
1 polymer ?
#
loop_
_entity_poly.entity_id
_entity_poly.type
_entity_poly.pdbx_seq_one_letter_code
_entity_poly.pdbx_strand_id
1 'polypeptide(L)'
;NDRAPTPFDTTTFIVAASRLGLSAANAMRIAEDLYMNGYISYPRTDNTVYPKSLSLDAILNTLRGGVFDADVAWVQKNRRPVPTRGKKESTDHPPIHPTGAATREALGQDRWKVYELVVRRFLATLSPDATWATIRCTFDASGEPYAATGSRLLSAGWRKVYPYSEAKEKILPAFTTGEHLPIRDVNLEEKQTQPPPRYSQSRLIQVMEELGLGTKSTRHEVIGKLISRRYVEGNPLRPTLVGRAVTDALDNHASTITDPEMTRTLEEHMQLIKQRERSREDVVTESREMLHRVFDNLEAHEEEIGEEIMEQTAEEHTVGPCPVCGHDLRIRHIGVSQFIGCTGYPECRFNISLPGSVWGRAIRLDETCEKHRLSHVSLIRKGARPWVIGCPLCSHIASNVEVLRMMPSMTDDLMQRLHAHHIYTVSEIASMQPAELEEILGIREAAPLIGEAADVLEVLRRRSELKKFIRKIIPPRRGRSHAKITRSLVEQGIGDIRTLSQAAPAALKKAGIGDAGATELLDAARALCNERALREAGIPAVSLKKYLAGGVAGPDDFCHLPIPYLSIKTGINPETVHKHVDLVCSHLGRPTPEKITKTALERGRKELLAIPGVGEATVRKLYLAGIYDAATLR
;
A
#
# COMPACT_ATOMS: atom_id res chain seq x y z
N ASN A 1 44.79 -25.45 -7.61
CA ASN A 1 43.70 -25.89 -6.72
C ASN A 1 42.66 -24.81 -6.61
N ASP A 2 41.40 -25.18 -6.84
CA ASP A 2 40.22 -24.33 -6.70
C ASP A 2 39.67 -24.51 -5.29
N ARG A 3 39.99 -23.54 -4.44
CA ARG A 3 39.82 -23.63 -2.99
C ARG A 3 38.33 -23.68 -2.62
N ALA A 4 37.99 -24.55 -1.67
CA ALA A 4 36.64 -24.60 -1.13
C ALA A 4 36.22 -23.23 -0.53
N PRO A 5 34.93 -22.89 -0.61
CA PRO A 5 34.43 -21.59 -0.17
C PRO A 5 34.52 -21.44 1.34
N THR A 6 34.60 -20.21 1.83
CA THR A 6 34.54 -19.91 3.26
C THR A 6 33.12 -20.07 3.81
N PRO A 7 32.97 -20.23 5.14
CA PRO A 7 31.68 -20.17 5.81
C PRO A 7 30.94 -18.88 5.46
N PHE A 8 29.61 -18.93 5.48
CA PHE A 8 28.79 -17.76 5.22
C PHE A 8 28.88 -16.76 6.38
N ASP A 9 29.22 -15.53 6.04
CA ASP A 9 28.74 -14.34 6.76
C ASP A 9 27.44 -13.84 6.10
N THR A 10 26.88 -12.75 6.63
CA THR A 10 25.64 -12.15 6.13
C THR A 10 25.75 -11.74 4.66
N THR A 11 26.84 -11.07 4.29
CA THR A 11 27.03 -10.53 2.93
C THR A 11 27.18 -11.65 1.91
N THR A 12 28.07 -12.61 2.17
CA THR A 12 28.31 -13.73 1.24
C THR A 12 27.11 -14.65 1.12
N PHE A 13 26.30 -14.79 2.18
CA PHE A 13 25.01 -15.46 2.12
C PHE A 13 24.04 -14.74 1.19
N ILE A 14 23.84 -13.43 1.35
CA ILE A 14 22.94 -12.64 0.50
C ILE A 14 23.38 -12.70 -0.98
N VAL A 15 24.69 -12.61 -1.24
CA VAL A 15 25.25 -12.72 -2.60
C VAL A 15 24.94 -14.09 -3.21
N ALA A 16 25.09 -15.17 -2.44
CA ALA A 16 24.76 -16.52 -2.92
C ALA A 16 23.25 -16.71 -3.12
N ALA A 17 22.41 -16.21 -2.20
CA ALA A 17 20.96 -16.26 -2.32
C ALA A 17 20.43 -15.46 -3.52
N SER A 18 21.10 -14.35 -3.88
CA SER A 18 20.77 -13.56 -5.06
C SER A 18 20.92 -14.35 -6.36
N ARG A 19 21.87 -15.28 -6.45
CA ARG A 19 22.01 -16.20 -7.59
C ARG A 19 20.86 -17.20 -7.70
N LEU A 20 20.12 -17.41 -6.60
CA LEU A 20 18.88 -18.21 -6.57
C LEU A 20 17.62 -17.37 -6.87
N GLY A 21 17.79 -16.10 -7.26
CA GLY A 21 16.69 -15.20 -7.59
C GLY A 21 16.03 -14.53 -6.38
N LEU A 22 16.63 -14.61 -5.19
CA LEU A 22 16.09 -13.97 -3.98
C LEU A 22 16.60 -12.53 -3.85
N SER A 23 15.71 -11.60 -3.49
CA SER A 23 16.12 -10.26 -3.05
C SER A 23 16.81 -10.33 -1.69
N ALA A 24 17.66 -9.34 -1.37
CA ALA A 24 18.39 -9.31 -0.11
C ALA A 24 17.45 -9.35 1.10
N ALA A 25 16.36 -8.58 1.06
CA ALA A 25 15.35 -8.55 2.11
C ALA A 25 14.61 -9.90 2.26
N ASN A 26 14.26 -10.56 1.14
CA ASN A 26 13.61 -11.87 1.21
C ASN A 26 14.55 -12.95 1.72
N ALA A 27 15.82 -12.96 1.29
CA ALA A 27 16.82 -13.89 1.77
C ALA A 27 17.01 -13.78 3.28
N MET A 28 17.16 -12.56 3.81
CA MET A 28 17.31 -12.34 5.26
C MET A 28 16.04 -12.68 6.04
N ARG A 29 14.85 -12.35 5.53
CA ARG A 29 13.58 -12.73 6.17
C ARG A 29 13.43 -14.25 6.28
N ILE A 30 13.78 -14.99 5.22
CA ILE A 30 13.71 -16.45 5.23
C ILE A 30 14.77 -17.04 6.17
N ALA A 31 15.99 -16.49 6.16
CA ALA A 31 17.05 -16.94 7.06
C ALA A 31 16.69 -16.71 8.54
N GLU A 32 16.11 -15.56 8.88
CA GLU A 32 15.64 -15.27 10.24
C GLU A 32 14.55 -16.25 10.68
N ASP A 33 13.61 -16.56 9.80
CA ASP A 33 12.56 -17.55 10.04
C ASP A 33 13.13 -18.96 10.22
N LEU A 34 14.12 -19.37 9.43
CA LEU A 34 14.84 -20.64 9.63
C LEU A 34 15.59 -20.68 10.97
N TYR A 35 16.18 -19.56 11.39
CA TYR A 35 16.85 -19.44 12.69
C TYR A 35 15.87 -19.55 13.85
N MET A 36 14.74 -18.82 13.80
CA MET A 36 13.71 -18.85 14.84
C MET A 36 13.11 -20.25 15.02
N ASN A 37 13.11 -21.07 13.96
CA ASN A 37 12.65 -22.46 14.00
C ASN A 37 13.79 -23.48 14.25
N GLY A 38 15.00 -23.02 14.57
CA GLY A 38 16.12 -23.89 14.97
C GLY A 38 16.83 -24.64 13.85
N TYR A 39 16.62 -24.29 12.59
CA TYR A 39 17.23 -24.99 11.45
C TYR A 39 18.64 -24.47 11.09
N ILE A 40 18.90 -23.19 11.31
CA ILE A 40 20.21 -22.57 11.07
C ILE A 40 20.62 -21.67 12.24
N SER A 41 21.91 -21.37 12.33
CA SER A 41 22.43 -20.38 13.27
C SER A 41 22.01 -18.95 12.90
N TYR A 42 22.19 -18.02 13.83
CA TYR A 42 21.81 -16.63 13.64
C TYR A 42 22.39 -16.03 12.34
N PRO A 43 21.55 -15.47 11.43
CA PRO A 43 21.99 -15.14 10.08
C PRO A 43 22.66 -13.76 9.96
N ARG A 44 22.69 -12.96 11.03
CA ARG A 44 23.29 -11.61 11.05
C ARG A 44 24.66 -11.64 11.71
N THR A 45 25.63 -12.19 10.99
CA THR A 45 27.03 -12.37 11.44
C THR A 45 28.04 -11.84 10.42
N ASP A 46 29.17 -11.35 10.90
CA ASP A 46 30.35 -11.03 10.06
C ASP A 46 31.41 -12.13 10.13
N ASN A 47 31.19 -13.15 10.96
CA ASN A 47 32.18 -14.18 11.18
C ASN A 47 32.26 -15.16 10.03
N THR A 48 33.49 -15.48 9.67
CA THR A 48 33.83 -16.42 8.59
C THR A 48 34.73 -17.54 9.11
N VAL A 49 34.81 -17.71 10.43
CA VAL A 49 35.60 -18.72 11.13
C VAL A 49 34.70 -19.42 12.15
N TYR A 50 34.63 -20.75 12.13
CA TYR A 50 33.90 -21.50 13.14
C TYR A 50 34.65 -21.43 14.48
N PRO A 51 33.97 -21.11 15.60
CA PRO A 51 34.62 -21.06 16.90
C PRO A 51 35.03 -22.48 17.35
N LYS A 52 36.12 -22.58 18.12
CA LYS A 52 36.64 -23.87 18.62
C LYS A 52 35.63 -24.65 19.47
N SER A 53 34.70 -23.96 20.12
CA SER A 53 33.63 -24.55 20.93
C SER A 53 32.52 -25.21 20.10
N LEU A 54 32.44 -24.95 18.79
CA LEU A 54 31.41 -25.52 17.92
C LEU A 54 31.81 -26.92 17.43
N SER A 55 31.05 -27.94 17.82
CA SER A 55 31.25 -29.32 17.35
C SER A 55 30.70 -29.50 15.93
N LEU A 56 31.59 -29.49 14.94
CA LEU A 56 31.25 -29.70 13.54
C LEU A 56 30.77 -31.14 13.27
N ASP A 57 31.27 -32.10 14.04
CA ASP A 57 30.83 -33.50 13.96
C ASP A 57 29.40 -33.70 14.50
N ALA A 58 29.01 -32.94 15.54
CA ALA A 58 27.64 -32.94 16.02
C ALA A 58 26.69 -32.40 14.94
N ILE A 59 27.06 -31.32 14.24
CA ILE A 59 26.28 -30.76 13.12
C ILE A 59 26.12 -31.79 11.99
N LEU A 60 27.21 -32.46 11.59
CA LEU A 60 27.15 -33.52 10.58
C LEU A 60 26.23 -34.67 11.01
N ASN A 61 26.28 -35.07 12.29
CA ASN A 61 25.41 -36.11 12.84
C ASN A 61 23.93 -35.70 12.84
N THR A 62 23.62 -34.45 13.16
CA THR A 62 22.26 -33.91 13.09
C THR A 62 21.67 -34.02 11.68
N LEU A 63 22.50 -33.89 10.63
CA LEU A 63 22.05 -33.95 9.24
C LEU A 63 21.90 -35.39 8.69
N ARG A 64 22.31 -36.42 9.43
CA ARG A 64 22.19 -37.83 9.00
C ARG A 64 20.73 -38.29 8.96
N GLY A 65 20.47 -39.31 8.15
CA GLY A 65 19.14 -39.90 7.95
C GLY A 65 18.15 -39.01 7.18
N GLY A 66 18.58 -37.82 6.75
CA GLY A 66 17.80 -36.90 5.94
C GLY A 66 18.22 -36.87 4.46
N VAL A 67 17.75 -35.85 3.74
CA VAL A 67 18.00 -35.67 2.29
C VAL A 67 19.50 -35.53 1.95
N PHE A 68 20.32 -35.07 2.90
CA PHE A 68 21.76 -34.85 2.71
C PHE A 68 22.65 -36.01 3.21
N ASP A 69 22.07 -37.15 3.59
CA ASP A 69 22.82 -38.24 4.24
C ASP A 69 24.02 -38.74 3.40
N ALA A 70 23.80 -38.95 2.10
CA ALA A 70 24.87 -39.37 1.18
C ALA A 70 25.98 -38.32 1.05
N ASP A 71 25.62 -37.03 1.03
CA ASP A 71 26.59 -35.92 0.97
C ASP A 71 27.39 -35.83 2.29
N VAL A 72 26.73 -35.98 3.43
CA VAL A 72 27.34 -36.01 4.77
C VAL A 72 28.34 -37.17 4.89
N ALA A 73 27.94 -38.38 4.50
CA ALA A 73 28.81 -39.56 4.53
C ALA A 73 30.04 -39.37 3.65
N TRP A 74 29.87 -38.75 2.47
CA TRP A 74 30.99 -38.42 1.60
C TRP A 74 31.92 -37.38 2.21
N VAL A 75 31.39 -36.31 2.82
CA VAL A 75 32.19 -35.28 3.50
C VAL A 75 32.96 -35.87 4.67
N GLN A 76 32.36 -36.74 5.48
CA GLN A 76 33.04 -37.40 6.60
C GLN A 76 34.23 -38.26 6.11
N LYS A 77 34.05 -39.00 5.02
CA LYS A 77 35.11 -39.84 4.44
C LYS A 77 36.26 -39.04 3.84
N ASN A 78 35.97 -37.87 3.25
CA ASN A 78 36.94 -37.08 2.48
C ASN A 78 37.30 -35.76 3.18
N ARG A 79 36.99 -35.64 4.48
CA ARG A 79 37.03 -34.38 5.22
C ARG A 79 38.44 -33.77 5.20
N ARG A 80 38.51 -32.46 4.96
CA ARG A 80 39.76 -31.72 5.12
C ARG A 80 40.13 -31.61 6.62
N PRO A 81 41.43 -31.50 6.99
CA PRO A 81 41.84 -31.45 8.40
C PRO A 81 41.30 -30.24 9.17
N VAL A 82 41.28 -29.07 8.51
CA VAL A 82 40.80 -27.82 9.10
C VAL A 82 39.77 -27.22 8.15
N PRO A 83 38.56 -26.85 8.64
CA PRO A 83 37.56 -26.16 7.83
C PRO A 83 38.15 -24.91 7.16
N THR A 84 37.64 -24.56 6.00
CA THR A 84 37.98 -23.27 5.39
C THR A 84 37.61 -22.12 6.32
N ARG A 85 38.37 -21.03 6.27
CA ARG A 85 38.17 -19.83 7.07
C ARG A 85 38.35 -18.58 6.23
N GLY A 86 37.57 -17.54 6.50
CA GLY A 86 37.73 -16.21 5.91
C GLY A 86 38.62 -15.29 6.77
N LYS A 87 38.48 -13.98 6.55
CA LYS A 87 39.33 -12.94 7.16
C LYS A 87 38.83 -12.45 8.53
N LYS A 88 37.53 -12.62 8.82
CA LYS A 88 36.87 -12.02 9.98
C LYS A 88 36.54 -13.07 11.05
N GLU A 89 37.06 -12.86 12.26
CA GLU A 89 36.84 -13.66 13.46
C GLU A 89 36.55 -12.72 14.64
N SER A 90 35.43 -12.92 15.31
CA SER A 90 34.91 -12.13 16.42
C SER A 90 34.24 -13.05 17.44
N THR A 91 33.91 -12.53 18.62
CA THR A 91 33.34 -13.29 19.73
C THR A 91 31.81 -13.35 19.75
N ASP A 92 31.11 -12.68 18.82
CA ASP A 92 29.65 -12.49 18.92
C ASP A 92 28.86 -13.74 18.50
N HIS A 93 28.87 -14.04 17.19
CA HIS A 93 28.05 -15.10 16.59
C HIS A 93 28.90 -15.94 15.64
N PRO A 94 28.75 -17.27 15.61
CA PRO A 94 29.42 -18.11 14.62
C PRO A 94 28.99 -17.75 13.19
N PRO A 95 29.72 -18.21 12.16
CA PRO A 95 29.26 -18.13 10.77
C PRO A 95 27.91 -18.82 10.58
N ILE A 96 27.17 -18.49 9.52
CA ILE A 96 25.87 -19.10 9.22
C ILE A 96 26.08 -20.58 8.89
N HIS A 97 25.47 -21.47 9.67
CA HIS A 97 25.58 -22.93 9.55
C HIS A 97 24.28 -23.63 9.97
N PRO A 98 24.05 -24.90 9.55
CA PRO A 98 22.87 -25.64 9.97
C PRO A 98 22.96 -26.07 11.44
N THR A 99 21.83 -26.01 12.14
CA THR A 99 21.70 -26.45 13.55
C THR A 99 20.68 -27.58 13.72
N GLY A 100 19.79 -27.78 12.74
CA GLY A 100 18.76 -28.82 12.74
C GLY A 100 18.56 -29.44 11.37
N ALA A 101 18.09 -30.69 11.33
CA ALA A 101 17.63 -31.35 10.11
C ALA A 101 16.26 -30.82 9.69
N ALA A 102 16.00 -30.75 8.38
CA ALA A 102 14.71 -30.38 7.84
C ALA A 102 14.36 -31.25 6.61
N THR A 103 13.07 -31.31 6.28
CA THR A 103 12.58 -31.89 5.03
C THR A 103 11.99 -30.82 4.13
N ARG A 104 11.91 -31.13 2.83
CA ARG A 104 11.37 -30.21 1.83
C ARG A 104 9.89 -29.95 2.04
N GLU A 105 9.17 -30.94 2.55
CA GLU A 105 7.76 -30.90 2.88
C GLU A 105 7.50 -29.97 4.08
N ALA A 106 8.34 -30.05 5.12
CA ALA A 106 8.18 -29.22 6.32
C ALA A 106 8.45 -27.73 6.05
N LEU A 107 9.43 -27.43 5.19
CA LEU A 107 9.83 -26.05 4.91
C LEU A 107 9.07 -25.41 3.73
N GLY A 108 8.58 -26.21 2.78
CA GLY A 108 8.11 -25.69 1.51
C GLY A 108 9.25 -25.11 0.65
N GLN A 109 8.94 -24.71 -0.58
CA GLN A 109 9.94 -24.51 -1.63
C GLN A 109 10.96 -23.40 -1.33
N ASP A 110 10.53 -22.21 -0.90
CA ASP A 110 11.44 -21.06 -0.75
C ASP A 110 12.32 -21.16 0.49
N ARG A 111 11.78 -21.64 1.63
CA ARG A 111 12.57 -21.91 2.84
C ARG A 111 13.56 -23.04 2.60
N TRP A 112 13.14 -24.10 1.90
CA TRP A 112 14.02 -25.20 1.54
C TRP A 112 15.23 -24.74 0.71
N LYS A 113 15.01 -23.88 -0.30
CA LYS A 113 16.11 -23.33 -1.11
C LYS A 113 17.19 -22.65 -0.27
N VAL A 114 16.79 -21.85 0.72
CA VAL A 114 17.71 -21.14 1.61
C VAL A 114 18.39 -22.09 2.59
N TYR A 115 17.64 -23.02 3.18
CA TYR A 115 18.18 -24.04 4.07
C TYR A 115 19.22 -24.92 3.36
N GLU A 116 18.90 -25.43 2.18
CA GLU A 116 19.80 -26.22 1.34
C GLU A 116 21.07 -25.43 1.00
N LEU A 117 20.95 -24.14 0.65
CA LEU A 117 22.09 -23.28 0.37
C LEU A 117 23.06 -23.21 1.57
N VAL A 118 22.54 -23.06 2.79
CA VAL A 118 23.32 -23.02 4.03
C VAL A 118 23.97 -24.36 4.32
N VAL A 119 23.21 -25.46 4.25
CA VAL A 119 23.73 -26.83 4.48
C VAL A 119 24.84 -27.15 3.49
N ARG A 120 24.60 -26.95 2.19
CA ARG A 120 25.59 -27.24 1.15
C ARG A 120 26.85 -26.38 1.31
N ARG A 121 26.72 -25.10 1.71
CA ARG A 121 27.89 -24.27 2.00
C ARG A 121 28.68 -24.84 3.17
N PHE A 122 28.01 -25.22 4.26
CA PHE A 122 28.66 -25.85 5.40
C PHE A 122 29.40 -27.15 5.01
N LEU A 123 28.78 -28.03 4.21
CA LEU A 123 29.43 -29.24 3.72
C LEU A 123 30.66 -28.93 2.84
N ALA A 124 30.57 -27.89 2.00
CA ALA A 124 31.66 -27.44 1.16
C ALA A 124 32.87 -26.95 1.98
N THR A 125 32.66 -26.25 3.10
CA THR A 125 33.76 -25.73 3.95
C THR A 125 34.59 -26.84 4.60
N LEU A 126 34.01 -28.05 4.73
CA LEU A 126 34.64 -29.25 5.27
C LEU A 126 35.22 -30.17 4.18
N SER A 127 34.92 -29.88 2.92
CA SER A 127 35.32 -30.68 1.77
C SER A 127 36.73 -30.31 1.27
N PRO A 128 37.42 -31.22 0.56
CA PRO A 128 38.70 -30.92 -0.06
C PRO A 128 38.54 -29.93 -1.22
N ASP A 129 39.63 -29.25 -1.57
CA ASP A 129 39.64 -28.33 -2.70
C ASP A 129 39.43 -29.10 -4.02
N ALA A 130 38.83 -28.44 -5.01
CA ALA A 130 38.72 -28.99 -6.35
C ALA A 130 40.09 -28.89 -7.06
N THR A 131 40.46 -29.89 -7.85
CA THR A 131 41.73 -29.90 -8.58
C THR A 131 41.48 -29.84 -10.08
N TRP A 132 42.21 -28.95 -10.75
CA TRP A 132 42.09 -28.70 -12.18
C TRP A 132 43.45 -28.94 -12.84
N ALA A 133 43.42 -29.61 -13.99
CA ALA A 133 44.53 -29.61 -14.94
C ALA A 133 44.35 -28.42 -15.89
N THR A 134 45.31 -27.51 -15.90
CA THR A 134 45.32 -26.37 -16.82
C THR A 134 46.48 -26.53 -17.78
N ILE A 135 46.20 -26.42 -19.08
CA ILE A 135 47.21 -26.43 -20.14
C ILE A 135 47.19 -25.05 -20.80
N ARG A 136 48.34 -24.42 -20.92
CA ARG A 136 48.50 -23.18 -21.69
C ARG A 136 49.41 -23.49 -22.86
N CYS A 137 48.87 -23.41 -24.07
CA CYS A 137 49.63 -23.52 -25.30
C CYS A 137 49.93 -22.11 -25.82
N THR A 138 51.18 -21.88 -26.21
CA THR A 138 51.62 -20.66 -26.88
C THR A 138 51.90 -20.97 -28.34
N PHE A 139 51.42 -20.13 -29.24
CA PHE A 139 51.59 -20.26 -30.67
C PHE A 139 52.30 -19.02 -31.20
N ASP A 140 53.16 -19.21 -32.20
CA ASP A 140 53.71 -18.13 -33.00
C ASP A 140 53.07 -18.20 -34.39
N ALA A 141 52.54 -17.07 -34.85
CA ALA A 141 52.12 -16.93 -36.23
C ALA A 141 52.81 -15.70 -36.81
N SER A 142 53.81 -15.93 -37.66
CA SER A 142 54.59 -14.87 -38.31
C SER A 142 55.26 -13.89 -37.32
N GLY A 143 55.76 -14.39 -36.19
CA GLY A 143 56.38 -13.58 -35.14
C GLY A 143 55.42 -12.96 -34.13
N GLU A 144 54.11 -13.13 -34.31
CA GLU A 144 53.09 -12.65 -33.37
C GLU A 144 52.69 -13.75 -32.37
N PRO A 145 52.74 -13.49 -31.04
CA PRO A 145 52.45 -14.49 -30.03
C PRO A 145 50.95 -14.61 -29.73
N TYR A 146 50.43 -15.83 -29.79
CA TYR A 146 49.07 -16.19 -29.40
C TYR A 146 49.08 -17.18 -28.25
N ALA A 147 48.00 -17.24 -27.47
CA ALA A 147 47.86 -18.22 -26.41
C ALA A 147 46.46 -18.81 -26.35
N ALA A 148 46.38 -20.12 -26.13
CA ALA A 148 45.15 -20.80 -25.77
C ALA A 148 45.32 -21.48 -24.42
N THR A 149 44.37 -21.25 -23.51
CA THR A 149 44.31 -21.93 -22.23
C THR A 149 43.15 -22.91 -22.23
N GLY A 150 43.43 -24.15 -21.84
CA GLY A 150 42.47 -25.20 -21.56
C GLY A 150 42.47 -25.59 -20.10
N SER A 151 41.33 -26.08 -19.62
CA SER A 151 41.15 -26.54 -18.25
C SER A 151 40.24 -27.79 -18.21
N ARG A 152 40.64 -28.78 -17.42
CA ARG A 152 39.84 -29.99 -17.11
C ARG A 152 39.81 -30.21 -15.59
N LEU A 153 38.64 -30.52 -15.05
CA LEU A 153 38.43 -30.86 -13.66
C LEU A 153 38.92 -32.29 -13.42
N LEU A 154 39.95 -32.45 -12.60
CA LEU A 154 40.49 -33.75 -12.20
C LEU A 154 39.73 -34.33 -11.00
N SER A 155 39.42 -33.48 -10.02
CA SER A 155 38.63 -33.84 -8.86
C SER A 155 37.67 -32.72 -8.50
N ALA A 156 36.39 -33.04 -8.37
CA ALA A 156 35.35 -32.09 -8.04
C ALA A 156 35.50 -31.46 -6.65
N GLY A 157 36.13 -32.17 -5.69
CA GLY A 157 36.26 -31.72 -4.30
C GLY A 157 34.92 -31.19 -3.74
N TRP A 158 34.96 -30.01 -3.14
CA TRP A 158 33.79 -29.29 -2.61
C TRP A 158 32.65 -29.05 -3.62
N ARG A 159 32.92 -29.03 -4.93
CA ARG A 159 31.88 -28.84 -5.97
C ARG A 159 30.89 -29.99 -6.01
N LYS A 160 31.28 -31.18 -5.52
CA LYS A 160 30.37 -32.33 -5.42
C LYS A 160 29.14 -32.02 -4.55
N VAL A 161 29.32 -31.29 -3.46
CA VAL A 161 28.26 -31.00 -2.48
C VAL A 161 27.67 -29.60 -2.63
N TYR A 162 28.28 -28.73 -3.44
CA TYR A 162 27.87 -27.35 -3.68
C TYR A 162 27.63 -27.05 -5.18
N PRO A 163 26.43 -27.31 -5.71
CA PRO A 163 26.13 -27.23 -7.14
C PRO A 163 25.84 -25.81 -7.65
N TYR A 164 26.02 -24.78 -6.82
CA TYR A 164 25.71 -23.38 -7.17
C TYR A 164 26.83 -22.68 -7.96
N SER A 165 27.85 -23.43 -8.39
CA SER A 165 28.91 -22.95 -9.28
C SER A 165 29.19 -24.03 -10.33
N GLU A 166 28.86 -23.71 -11.57
CA GLU A 166 29.14 -24.58 -12.72
C GLU A 166 30.65 -24.69 -12.97
N ALA A 167 31.14 -25.91 -13.18
CA ALA A 167 32.51 -26.18 -13.58
C ALA A 167 32.58 -26.23 -15.12
N LYS A 168 33.00 -25.13 -15.75
CA LYS A 168 33.16 -25.07 -17.21
C LYS A 168 34.55 -25.56 -17.61
N GLU A 169 34.62 -26.75 -18.19
CA GLU A 169 35.84 -27.28 -18.79
C GLU A 169 36.06 -26.69 -20.19
N LYS A 170 37.31 -26.38 -20.50
CA LYS A 170 37.74 -26.04 -21.85
C LYS A 170 38.83 -27.02 -22.25
N ILE A 171 38.45 -28.10 -22.91
CA ILE A 171 39.40 -29.13 -23.33
C ILE A 171 40.07 -28.67 -24.62
N LEU A 172 41.40 -28.53 -24.56
CA LEU A 172 42.20 -28.31 -25.76
C LEU A 172 42.59 -29.67 -26.38
N PRO A 173 42.80 -29.73 -27.71
CA PRO A 173 43.44 -30.87 -28.35
C PRO A 173 44.84 -31.15 -27.76
N ALA A 174 45.35 -32.36 -27.98
CA ALA A 174 46.75 -32.65 -27.72
C ALA A 174 47.62 -31.91 -28.74
N PHE A 175 48.71 -31.31 -28.28
CA PHE A 175 49.69 -30.62 -29.10
C PHE A 175 51.09 -31.11 -28.75
N THR A 176 52.02 -30.99 -29.70
CA THR A 176 53.45 -31.25 -29.48
C THR A 176 54.26 -29.98 -29.69
N THR A 177 55.30 -29.78 -28.89
CA THR A 177 56.19 -28.63 -29.06
C THR A 177 56.92 -28.72 -30.40
N GLY A 178 56.89 -27.64 -31.19
CA GLY A 178 57.43 -27.62 -32.55
C GLY A 178 56.44 -28.07 -33.63
N GLU A 179 55.21 -28.44 -33.27
CA GLU A 179 54.16 -28.76 -34.23
C GLU A 179 53.76 -27.54 -35.07
N HIS A 180 53.70 -27.72 -36.39
CA HIS A 180 53.25 -26.69 -37.32
C HIS A 180 51.76 -26.87 -37.61
N LEU A 181 50.94 -25.88 -37.24
CA LEU A 181 49.50 -25.90 -37.43
C LEU A 181 49.07 -24.95 -38.56
N PRO A 182 48.17 -25.38 -39.47
CA PRO A 182 47.66 -24.50 -40.51
C PRO A 182 46.66 -23.48 -39.93
N ILE A 183 46.81 -22.21 -40.32
CA ILE A 183 45.78 -21.18 -40.10
C ILE A 183 44.65 -21.43 -41.10
N ARG A 184 43.47 -21.82 -40.61
CA ARG A 184 42.30 -22.08 -41.46
C ARG A 184 41.49 -20.83 -41.76
N ASP A 185 41.38 -19.95 -40.78
CA ASP A 185 40.54 -18.76 -40.83
C ASP A 185 41.08 -17.70 -39.87
N VAL A 186 40.88 -16.42 -40.20
CA VAL A 186 41.27 -15.27 -39.39
C VAL A 186 40.06 -14.35 -39.26
N ASN A 187 39.47 -14.33 -38.07
CA ASN A 187 38.28 -13.53 -37.78
C ASN A 187 38.68 -12.22 -37.12
N LEU A 188 38.35 -11.09 -37.78
CA LEU A 188 38.44 -9.76 -37.20
C LEU A 188 37.07 -9.37 -36.64
N GLU A 189 36.93 -9.38 -35.31
CA GLU A 189 35.70 -8.99 -34.65
C GLU A 189 35.74 -7.51 -34.26
N GLU A 190 34.87 -6.69 -34.83
CA GLU A 190 34.62 -5.34 -34.31
C GLU A 190 33.89 -5.44 -32.96
N LYS A 191 34.43 -4.75 -31.95
CA LYS A 191 33.86 -4.70 -30.59
C LYS A 191 33.83 -3.26 -30.08
N GLN A 192 32.89 -3.00 -29.18
CA GLN A 192 32.79 -1.72 -28.46
C GLN A 192 33.10 -1.92 -26.98
N THR A 193 33.73 -0.92 -26.38
CA THR A 193 33.88 -0.84 -24.92
C THR A 193 32.50 -0.84 -24.27
N GLN A 194 32.35 -1.62 -23.21
CA GLN A 194 31.09 -1.70 -22.47
C GLN A 194 31.15 -0.75 -21.27
N PRO A 195 30.05 -0.07 -20.93
CA PRO A 195 29.99 0.73 -19.71
C PRO A 195 30.08 -0.16 -18.47
N PRO A 196 30.42 0.40 -17.30
CA PRO A 196 30.35 -0.33 -16.03
C PRO A 196 28.95 -0.96 -15.81
N PRO A 197 28.87 -2.22 -15.36
CA PRO A 197 27.59 -2.87 -15.13
C PRO A 197 26.85 -2.20 -13.96
N ARG A 198 25.53 -2.06 -14.10
CA ARG A 198 24.68 -1.55 -13.01
C ARG A 198 24.76 -2.44 -11.77
N TYR A 199 24.55 -1.86 -10.60
CA TYR A 199 24.55 -2.61 -9.34
C TYR A 199 23.31 -3.50 -9.22
N SER A 200 23.53 -4.79 -8.96
CA SER A 200 22.50 -5.63 -8.33
C SER A 200 22.36 -5.26 -6.85
N GLN A 201 21.29 -5.69 -6.18
CA GLN A 201 21.18 -5.52 -4.72
C GLN A 201 22.37 -6.14 -3.98
N SER A 202 22.85 -7.30 -4.44
CA SER A 202 23.99 -8.01 -3.85
C SER A 202 25.30 -7.24 -4.05
N ARG A 203 25.56 -6.69 -5.25
CA ARG A 203 26.74 -5.86 -5.48
C ARG A 203 26.68 -4.56 -4.69
N LEU A 204 25.51 -3.93 -4.58
CA LEU A 204 25.33 -2.72 -3.79
C LEU A 204 25.64 -2.97 -2.30
N ILE A 205 25.21 -4.10 -1.73
CA ILE A 205 25.55 -4.47 -0.35
C ILE A 205 27.05 -4.62 -0.15
N GLN A 206 27.75 -5.21 -1.12
CA GLN A 206 29.22 -5.33 -1.07
C GLN A 206 29.89 -3.97 -1.11
N VAL A 207 29.45 -3.07 -2.00
CA VAL A 207 29.97 -1.70 -2.08
C VAL A 207 29.69 -0.93 -0.79
N MET A 208 28.49 -1.05 -0.22
CA MET A 208 28.17 -0.47 1.09
C MET A 208 29.09 -1.02 2.18
N GLU A 209 29.41 -2.31 2.19
CA GLU A 209 30.37 -2.88 3.14
C GLU A 209 31.80 -2.38 2.93
N GLU A 210 32.26 -2.32 1.68
CA GLU A 210 33.58 -1.80 1.28
C GLU A 210 33.75 -0.33 1.72
N LEU A 211 32.67 0.46 1.66
CA LEU A 211 32.64 1.87 2.07
C LEU A 211 32.34 2.09 3.56
N GLY A 212 32.09 1.03 4.33
CA GLY A 212 31.74 1.15 5.77
C GLY A 212 30.33 1.70 6.04
N LEU A 213 29.41 1.56 5.08
CA LEU A 213 28.05 2.06 5.15
C LEU A 213 27.09 1.00 5.66
N GLY A 214 26.46 1.26 6.81
CA GLY A 214 25.55 0.32 7.43
C GLY A 214 26.25 -0.90 8.02
N THR A 215 25.47 -1.71 8.72
CA THR A 215 25.90 -3.00 9.28
C THR A 215 25.27 -4.17 8.54
N LYS A 216 25.71 -5.39 8.83
CA LYS A 216 25.05 -6.64 8.40
C LYS A 216 23.53 -6.66 8.64
N SER A 217 23.07 -5.92 9.65
CA SER A 217 21.65 -5.83 10.01
C SER A 217 20.88 -4.77 9.22
N THR A 218 21.54 -3.74 8.67
CA THR A 218 20.84 -2.57 8.12
C THR A 218 20.91 -2.43 6.60
N ARG A 219 21.98 -2.89 5.94
CA ARG A 219 22.18 -2.68 4.49
C ARG A 219 21.01 -3.17 3.62
N HIS A 220 20.51 -4.37 3.87
CA HIS A 220 19.39 -4.93 3.12
C HIS A 220 18.07 -4.18 3.38
N GLU A 221 17.87 -3.65 4.58
CA GLU A 221 16.72 -2.81 4.92
C GLU A 221 16.80 -1.43 4.26
N VAL A 222 18.00 -0.83 4.20
CA VAL A 222 18.24 0.44 3.51
C VAL A 222 17.90 0.32 2.03
N ILE A 223 18.38 -0.72 1.34
CA ILE A 223 18.02 -0.99 -0.06
C ILE A 223 16.50 -1.21 -0.20
N GLY A 224 15.90 -1.95 0.73
CA GLY A 224 14.44 -2.14 0.76
C GLY A 224 13.67 -0.81 0.91
N LYS A 225 14.17 0.11 1.74
CA LYS A 225 13.61 1.46 1.91
C LYS A 225 13.74 2.27 0.63
N LEU A 226 14.92 2.31 0.00
CA LEU A 226 15.15 3.03 -1.27
C LEU A 226 14.18 2.58 -2.37
N ILE A 227 13.96 1.26 -2.50
CA ILE A 227 12.99 0.69 -3.44
C ILE A 227 11.56 1.08 -3.05
N SER A 228 11.19 0.92 -1.78
CA SER A 228 9.82 1.20 -1.30
C SER A 228 9.44 2.69 -1.42
N ARG A 229 10.43 3.58 -1.30
CA ARG A 229 10.30 5.03 -1.45
C ARG A 229 10.45 5.50 -2.89
N ARG A 230 10.73 4.60 -3.84
CA ARG A 230 10.88 4.88 -5.27
C ARG A 230 12.05 5.82 -5.58
N TYR A 231 13.15 5.75 -4.85
CA TYR A 231 14.41 6.38 -5.26
C TYR A 231 15.20 5.50 -6.23
N VAL A 232 15.01 4.18 -6.15
CA VAL A 232 15.59 3.22 -7.08
C VAL A 232 14.55 2.17 -7.47
N GLU A 233 14.74 1.55 -8.62
CA GLU A 233 13.87 0.49 -9.13
C GLU A 233 14.63 -0.51 -10.01
N GLY A 234 13.93 -1.58 -10.43
CA GLY A 234 14.49 -2.61 -11.29
C GLY A 234 15.41 -3.61 -10.60
N ASN A 235 15.86 -4.59 -11.36
CA ASN A 235 16.92 -5.53 -11.00
C ASN A 235 17.66 -5.95 -12.29
N PRO A 236 18.86 -5.41 -12.59
CA PRO A 236 19.71 -4.59 -11.73
C PRO A 236 19.10 -3.22 -11.39
N LEU A 237 19.55 -2.62 -10.29
CA LEU A 237 19.02 -1.36 -9.77
C LEU A 237 19.35 -0.20 -10.71
N ARG A 238 18.38 0.69 -10.90
CA ARG A 238 18.53 1.99 -11.54
C ARG A 238 17.89 3.09 -10.68
N PRO A 239 18.46 4.30 -10.63
CA PRO A 239 17.79 5.43 -9.97
C PRO A 239 16.55 5.87 -10.76
N THR A 240 15.51 6.33 -10.06
CA THR A 240 14.35 7.01 -10.64
C THR A 240 14.66 8.49 -10.89
N LEU A 241 13.80 9.26 -11.58
CA LEU A 241 13.98 10.71 -11.69
C LEU A 241 13.94 11.34 -10.29
N VAL A 242 12.99 10.95 -9.44
CA VAL A 242 12.92 11.42 -8.04
C VAL A 242 14.19 11.07 -7.27
N GLY A 243 14.72 9.87 -7.45
CA GLY A 243 15.98 9.46 -6.80
C GLY A 243 17.15 10.34 -7.21
N ARG A 244 17.29 10.62 -8.52
CA ARG A 244 18.33 11.52 -9.01
C ARG A 244 18.12 12.95 -8.53
N ALA A 245 16.92 13.49 -8.69
CA ALA A 245 16.60 14.86 -8.29
C ALA A 245 16.88 15.15 -6.82
N VAL A 246 16.50 14.21 -5.93
CA VAL A 246 16.83 14.34 -4.51
C VAL A 246 18.32 14.23 -4.28
N THR A 247 19.03 13.30 -4.94
CA THR A 247 20.48 13.17 -4.78
C THR A 247 21.22 14.41 -5.30
N ASP A 248 20.91 14.89 -6.50
CA ASP A 248 21.57 16.02 -7.15
C ASP A 248 21.32 17.32 -6.35
N ALA A 249 20.08 17.57 -5.90
CA ALA A 249 19.78 18.73 -5.06
C ALA A 249 20.48 18.66 -3.70
N LEU A 250 20.55 17.49 -3.05
CA LEU A 250 21.30 17.34 -1.81
C LEU A 250 22.81 17.45 -2.02
N ASP A 251 23.34 17.06 -3.18
CA ASP A 251 24.78 17.16 -3.48
C ASP A 251 25.21 18.61 -3.65
N ASN A 252 24.38 19.43 -4.31
CA ASN A 252 24.61 20.87 -4.51
C ASN A 252 24.64 21.66 -3.19
N HIS A 253 23.75 21.31 -2.26
CA HIS A 253 23.47 22.14 -1.07
C HIS A 253 23.93 21.50 0.26
N ALA A 254 24.21 20.20 0.28
CA ALA A 254 24.59 19.46 1.49
C ALA A 254 25.42 18.19 1.18
N SER A 255 26.49 18.31 0.40
CA SER A 255 27.34 17.16 -0.02
C SER A 255 27.80 16.24 1.13
N THR A 256 28.00 16.80 2.34
CA THR A 256 28.36 16.02 3.54
C THR A 256 27.42 14.83 3.82
N ILE A 257 26.13 14.91 3.46
CA ILE A 257 25.16 13.80 3.65
C ILE A 257 24.98 12.91 2.42
N THR A 258 25.41 13.33 1.24
CA THR A 258 25.41 12.49 0.02
C THR A 258 26.66 11.64 -0.06
N ASP A 259 27.77 12.10 0.52
CA ASP A 259 29.03 11.38 0.57
C ASP A 259 29.07 10.24 1.62
N PRO A 260 29.83 9.14 1.37
CA PRO A 260 29.97 8.03 2.30
C PRO A 260 30.58 8.40 3.66
N GLU A 261 31.38 9.46 3.71
CA GLU A 261 32.29 9.75 4.83
C GLU A 261 31.55 9.96 6.15
N MET A 262 30.56 10.86 6.20
CA MET A 262 29.80 11.13 7.42
C MET A 262 29.12 9.87 7.96
N THR A 263 28.52 9.07 7.07
CA THR A 263 27.84 7.83 7.47
C THR A 263 28.84 6.81 8.02
N ARG A 264 30.00 6.65 7.36
CA ARG A 264 31.07 5.76 7.83
C ARG A 264 31.58 6.19 9.21
N THR A 265 31.82 7.49 9.42
CA THR A 265 32.26 8.03 10.71
C THR A 265 31.25 7.71 11.83
N LEU A 266 29.95 7.85 11.56
CA LEU A 266 28.91 7.46 12.53
C LEU A 266 28.94 5.96 12.85
N GLU A 267 29.13 5.09 11.85
CA GLU A 267 29.27 3.65 12.05
C GLU A 267 30.53 3.29 12.87
N GLU A 268 31.66 3.96 12.60
CA GLU A 268 32.90 3.81 13.37
C GLU A 268 32.71 4.24 14.83
N HIS A 269 32.03 5.37 15.09
CA HIS A 269 31.74 5.84 16.44
C HIS A 269 30.87 4.86 17.24
N MET A 270 29.85 4.27 16.60
CA MET A 270 29.04 3.22 17.23
C MET A 270 29.86 1.98 17.57
N GLN A 271 30.85 1.64 16.74
CA GLN A 271 31.77 0.54 17.02
C GLN A 271 32.71 0.84 18.19
N LEU A 272 33.21 2.07 18.31
CA LEU A 272 34.02 2.52 19.46
C LEU A 272 33.22 2.48 20.77
N ILE A 273 31.91 2.79 20.73
CA ILE A 273 31.04 2.60 21.90
C ILE A 273 30.96 1.12 22.28
N LYS A 274 30.78 0.22 21.31
CA LYS A 274 30.72 -1.22 21.55
C LYS A 274 32.02 -1.75 22.19
N GLN A 275 33.16 -1.19 21.79
CA GLN A 275 34.50 -1.52 22.32
C GLN A 275 34.81 -0.83 23.65
N ARG A 276 33.92 0.06 24.13
CA ARG A 276 34.11 0.90 25.33
C ARG A 276 35.29 1.87 25.21
N GLU A 277 35.64 2.26 23.99
CA GLU A 277 36.69 3.23 23.68
C GLU A 277 36.17 4.68 23.65
N ARG A 278 34.87 4.86 23.41
CA ARG A 278 34.18 6.16 23.49
C ARG A 278 32.88 6.04 24.27
N SER A 279 32.48 7.12 24.95
CA SER A 279 31.19 7.16 25.65
C SER A 279 30.05 7.45 24.66
N ARG A 280 28.84 7.03 25.03
CA ARG A 280 27.63 7.35 24.26
C ARG A 280 27.40 8.86 24.18
N GLU A 281 27.67 9.59 25.26
CA GLU A 281 27.43 11.02 25.34
C GLU A 281 28.30 11.79 24.34
N ASP A 282 29.61 11.50 24.32
CA ASP A 282 30.56 12.14 23.40
C ASP A 282 30.14 11.95 21.94
N VAL A 283 29.81 10.71 21.56
CA VAL A 283 29.40 10.37 20.19
C VAL A 283 28.09 11.06 19.81
N VAL A 284 27.12 11.12 20.72
CA VAL A 284 25.83 11.78 20.44
C VAL A 284 26.03 13.29 20.26
N THR A 285 26.85 13.93 21.09
CA THR A 285 27.17 15.36 20.98
C THR A 285 27.80 15.66 19.63
N GLU A 286 28.86 14.94 19.25
CA GLU A 286 29.53 15.12 17.95
C GLU A 286 28.59 14.84 16.76
N SER A 287 27.76 13.81 16.86
CA SER A 287 26.78 13.47 15.82
C SER A 287 25.75 14.59 15.62
N ARG A 288 25.33 15.24 16.71
CA ARG A 288 24.41 16.39 16.65
C ARG A 288 25.08 17.60 16.02
N GLU A 289 26.33 17.87 16.35
CA GLU A 289 27.09 18.98 15.75
C GLU A 289 27.31 18.80 14.25
N MET A 290 27.59 17.57 13.79
CA MET A 290 27.63 17.25 12.36
C MET A 290 26.26 17.51 11.70
N LEU A 291 25.17 17.05 12.34
CA LEU A 291 23.83 17.19 11.79
C LEU A 291 23.33 18.65 11.77
N HIS A 292 23.65 19.44 12.80
CA HIS A 292 23.31 20.87 12.83
C HIS A 292 23.96 21.61 11.65
N ARG A 293 25.24 21.37 11.38
CA ARG A 293 25.93 21.96 10.22
C ARG A 293 25.28 21.61 8.89
N VAL A 294 24.72 20.41 8.76
CA VAL A 294 23.97 20.01 7.57
C VAL A 294 22.65 20.77 7.49
N PHE A 295 21.88 20.83 8.58
CA PHE A 295 20.59 21.54 8.60
C PHE A 295 20.75 23.04 8.35
N ASP A 296 21.77 23.68 8.92
CA ASP A 296 22.03 25.11 8.68
C ASP A 296 22.22 25.42 7.19
N ASN A 297 22.88 24.51 6.44
CA ASN A 297 23.02 24.65 4.99
C ASN A 297 21.72 24.35 4.23
N LEU A 298 20.98 23.31 4.62
CA LEU A 298 19.72 22.94 3.95
C LEU A 298 18.63 24.00 4.17
N GLU A 299 18.49 24.55 5.38
CA GLU A 299 17.50 25.57 5.70
C GLU A 299 17.78 26.89 4.98
N ALA A 300 19.06 27.23 4.77
CA ALA A 300 19.45 28.41 4.01
C ALA A 300 19.07 28.35 2.52
N HIS A 301 18.90 27.14 1.96
CA HIS A 301 18.63 26.90 0.53
C HIS A 301 17.31 26.13 0.29
N GLU A 302 16.34 26.19 1.23
CA GLU A 302 15.11 25.40 1.18
C GLU A 302 14.30 25.62 -0.11
N GLU A 303 14.15 26.88 -0.54
CA GLU A 303 13.39 27.24 -1.74
C GLU A 303 14.07 26.70 -3.01
N GLU A 304 15.39 26.89 -3.13
CA GLU A 304 16.19 26.42 -4.27
C GLU A 304 16.15 24.88 -4.39
N ILE A 305 16.36 24.17 -3.27
CA ILE A 305 16.25 22.70 -3.22
C ILE A 305 14.84 22.25 -3.64
N GLY A 306 13.80 22.95 -3.18
CA GLY A 306 12.41 22.66 -3.55
C GLY A 306 12.17 22.81 -5.04
N GLU A 307 12.65 23.89 -5.65
CA GLU A 307 12.54 24.16 -7.09
C GLU A 307 13.28 23.13 -7.93
N GLU A 308 14.54 22.82 -7.61
CA GLU A 308 15.36 21.83 -8.31
C GLU A 308 14.68 20.44 -8.33
N ILE A 309 14.16 19.99 -7.18
CA ILE A 309 13.46 18.70 -7.08
C ILE A 309 12.17 18.72 -7.91
N MET A 310 11.41 19.82 -7.87
CA MET A 310 10.15 19.93 -8.61
C MET A 310 10.37 19.96 -10.12
N GLU A 311 11.39 20.67 -10.60
CA GLU A 311 11.71 20.77 -12.02
C GLU A 311 12.11 19.40 -12.58
N GLN A 312 13.01 18.69 -11.90
CA GLN A 312 13.53 17.40 -12.38
C GLN A 312 12.53 16.24 -12.25
N THR A 313 11.51 16.37 -11.39
CA THR A 313 10.46 15.34 -11.21
C THR A 313 9.18 15.63 -12.00
N ALA A 314 9.08 16.81 -12.61
CA ALA A 314 7.93 17.25 -13.40
C ALA A 314 7.58 16.28 -14.53
N GLU A 315 8.58 15.73 -15.23
CA GLU A 315 8.37 14.77 -16.31
C GLU A 315 7.73 13.48 -15.81
N GLU A 316 8.13 12.95 -14.65
CA GLU A 316 7.66 11.67 -14.12
C GLU A 316 6.16 11.66 -13.83
N HIS A 317 5.60 12.83 -13.50
CA HIS A 317 4.18 13.03 -13.27
C HIS A 317 3.43 13.50 -14.51
N THR A 318 4.13 13.92 -15.56
CA THR A 318 3.51 14.39 -16.81
C THR A 318 3.00 13.21 -17.61
N VAL A 319 1.69 13.18 -17.82
CA VAL A 319 0.96 12.12 -18.50
C VAL A 319 0.93 12.37 -20.02
N GLY A 320 0.87 13.63 -20.45
CA GLY A 320 0.78 14.03 -21.85
C GLY A 320 0.00 15.33 -22.02
N PRO A 321 -0.34 15.74 -23.25
CA PRO A 321 -0.98 17.03 -23.51
C PRO A 321 -2.45 17.05 -23.09
N CYS A 322 -2.90 18.19 -22.57
CA CYS A 322 -4.29 18.46 -22.22
C CYS A 322 -5.13 18.54 -23.49
N PRO A 323 -6.28 17.83 -23.56
CA PRO A 323 -7.14 17.87 -24.74
C PRO A 323 -7.75 19.26 -24.98
N VAL A 324 -7.92 20.06 -23.92
CA VAL A 324 -8.58 21.38 -24.00
C VAL A 324 -7.63 22.50 -24.43
N CYS A 325 -6.42 22.56 -23.88
CA CYS A 325 -5.51 23.70 -24.09
C CYS A 325 -4.09 23.33 -24.54
N GLY A 326 -3.77 22.05 -24.70
CA GLY A 326 -2.45 21.58 -25.15
C GLY A 326 -1.33 21.56 -24.10
N HIS A 327 -1.48 22.26 -22.96
CA HIS A 327 -0.52 22.21 -21.85
C HIS A 327 -0.41 20.81 -21.22
N ASP A 328 0.64 20.54 -20.45
CA ASP A 328 0.82 19.23 -19.82
C ASP A 328 -0.26 18.88 -18.79
N LEU A 329 -0.65 17.60 -18.77
CA LEU A 329 -1.43 16.99 -17.71
C LEU A 329 -0.49 16.30 -16.72
N ARG A 330 -0.62 16.62 -15.42
CA ARG A 330 0.21 16.02 -14.36
C ARG A 330 -0.61 15.25 -13.32
N ILE A 331 -0.10 14.11 -12.87
CA ILE A 331 -0.64 13.39 -11.71
C ILE A 331 -0.36 14.20 -10.44
N ARG A 332 -1.42 14.61 -9.74
CA ARG A 332 -1.37 15.33 -8.46
C ARG A 332 -1.92 14.48 -7.34
N HIS A 333 -1.28 14.57 -6.18
CA HIS A 333 -1.66 13.85 -4.97
C HIS A 333 -1.97 14.84 -3.86
N ILE A 334 -3.17 14.74 -3.27
CA ILE A 334 -3.61 15.59 -2.15
C ILE A 334 -4.17 14.67 -1.05
N GLY A 335 -3.34 14.37 -0.04
CA GLY A 335 -3.69 13.46 1.05
C GLY A 335 -4.08 12.06 0.54
N VAL A 336 -5.33 11.68 0.72
CA VAL A 336 -5.89 10.40 0.22
C VAL A 336 -6.44 10.48 -1.20
N SER A 337 -6.59 11.69 -1.75
CA SER A 337 -7.11 11.94 -3.09
C SER A 337 -5.96 12.05 -4.09
N GLN A 338 -6.21 11.63 -5.31
CA GLN A 338 -5.29 11.79 -6.43
C GLN A 338 -6.09 12.04 -7.70
N PHE A 339 -5.54 12.84 -8.61
CA PHE A 339 -6.18 13.23 -9.86
C PHE A 339 -5.11 13.65 -10.87
N ILE A 340 -5.50 13.80 -12.13
CA ILE A 340 -4.65 14.36 -13.17
C ILE A 340 -5.19 15.75 -13.49
N GLY A 341 -4.34 16.78 -13.39
CA GLY A 341 -4.75 18.17 -13.63
C GLY A 341 -3.87 18.84 -14.67
N CYS A 342 -4.46 19.77 -15.44
CA CYS A 342 -3.75 20.64 -16.35
C CYS A 342 -2.74 21.54 -15.61
N THR A 343 -1.56 21.75 -16.19
CA THR A 343 -0.54 22.67 -15.66
C THR A 343 -0.92 24.14 -15.88
N GLY A 344 -1.67 24.46 -16.95
CA GLY A 344 -2.21 25.80 -17.20
C GLY A 344 -3.40 26.20 -16.32
N TYR A 345 -3.46 25.76 -15.06
CA TYR A 345 -4.44 26.23 -14.08
C TYR A 345 -3.95 27.57 -13.49
N PRO A 346 -4.80 28.60 -13.28
CA PRO A 346 -6.28 28.56 -13.23
C PRO A 346 -7.02 28.74 -14.56
N GLU A 347 -6.33 29.04 -15.66
CA GLU A 347 -6.91 29.36 -16.97
C GLU A 347 -7.60 28.13 -17.61
N CYS A 348 -7.03 26.94 -17.40
CA CYS A 348 -7.61 25.66 -17.78
C CYS A 348 -7.88 24.80 -16.54
N ARG A 349 -9.17 24.47 -16.31
CA ARG A 349 -9.63 23.68 -15.16
C ARG A 349 -9.81 22.19 -15.47
N PHE A 350 -9.37 21.74 -16.65
CA PHE A 350 -9.50 20.34 -17.05
C PHE A 350 -8.77 19.41 -16.08
N ASN A 351 -9.49 18.39 -15.61
CA ASN A 351 -8.96 17.40 -14.68
C ASN A 351 -9.64 16.04 -14.86
N ILE A 352 -8.90 14.97 -14.56
CA ILE A 352 -9.39 13.60 -14.55
C ILE A 352 -9.26 13.05 -13.13
N SER A 353 -10.40 12.73 -12.51
CA SER A 353 -10.42 12.08 -11.20
C SER A 353 -9.84 10.66 -11.26
N LEU A 354 -8.94 10.33 -10.33
CA LEU A 354 -8.41 8.98 -10.17
C LEU A 354 -8.96 8.34 -8.88
N PRO A 355 -9.03 7.00 -8.78
CA PRO A 355 -9.37 6.35 -7.52
C PRO A 355 -8.40 6.79 -6.41
N GLY A 356 -8.89 7.06 -5.20
CA GLY A 356 -8.04 7.55 -4.10
C GLY A 356 -6.90 6.57 -3.72
N SER A 357 -5.88 7.08 -3.03
CA SER A 357 -4.63 6.35 -2.74
C SER A 357 -4.80 5.10 -1.88
N VAL A 358 -5.97 4.92 -1.25
CA VAL A 358 -6.40 3.67 -0.59
C VAL A 358 -6.37 2.48 -1.55
N TRP A 359 -6.60 2.72 -2.85
CA TRP A 359 -6.55 1.72 -3.92
C TRP A 359 -5.15 1.56 -4.56
N GLY A 360 -4.18 2.36 -4.13
CA GLY A 360 -2.80 2.38 -4.65
C GLY A 360 -2.41 3.79 -5.10
N ARG A 361 -1.11 4.11 -5.06
CA ARG A 361 -0.59 5.39 -5.57
C ARG A 361 -0.53 5.35 -7.10
N ALA A 362 -1.02 6.39 -7.75
CA ALA A 362 -1.01 6.53 -9.19
C ALA A 362 0.40 6.78 -9.71
N ILE A 363 0.77 6.05 -10.75
CA ILE A 363 2.04 6.20 -11.45
C ILE A 363 1.79 6.26 -12.96
N ARG A 364 2.63 7.02 -13.66
CA ARG A 364 2.72 7.00 -15.12
C ARG A 364 3.41 5.70 -15.56
N LEU A 365 2.95 5.12 -16.66
CA LEU A 365 3.60 4.06 -17.40
C LEU A 365 4.17 4.63 -18.70
N ASP A 366 5.17 3.96 -19.29
CA ASP A 366 5.78 4.40 -20.55
C ASP A 366 4.89 4.14 -21.78
N GLU A 367 3.92 3.24 -21.66
CA GLU A 367 2.95 2.95 -22.71
C GLU A 367 2.02 4.16 -22.91
N THR A 368 1.86 4.62 -24.15
CA THR A 368 1.02 5.77 -24.51
C THR A 368 -0.21 5.35 -25.29
N CYS A 369 -1.35 5.98 -25.00
CA CYS A 369 -2.57 5.77 -25.76
C CYS A 369 -2.49 6.39 -27.16
N GLU A 370 -2.75 5.60 -28.20
CA GLU A 370 -2.73 6.06 -29.59
C GLU A 370 -3.78 7.15 -29.87
N LYS A 371 -4.95 7.10 -29.22
CA LYS A 371 -6.05 8.05 -29.46
C LYS A 371 -5.82 9.41 -28.83
N HIS A 372 -5.36 9.42 -27.58
CA HIS A 372 -5.29 10.64 -26.77
C HIS A 372 -3.87 11.14 -26.55
N ARG A 373 -2.85 10.37 -26.96
CA ARG A 373 -1.42 10.65 -26.70
C ARG A 373 -1.10 10.85 -25.22
N LEU A 374 -1.88 10.20 -24.36
CA LEU A 374 -1.70 10.18 -22.90
C LEU A 374 -1.04 8.88 -22.48
N SER A 375 0.00 8.99 -21.68
CA SER A 375 0.64 7.89 -20.98
C SER A 375 -0.37 7.12 -20.12
N HIS A 376 -0.24 5.81 -20.09
CA HIS A 376 -1.07 4.95 -19.27
C HIS A 376 -0.77 5.18 -17.79
N VAL A 377 -1.77 4.93 -16.94
CA VAL A 377 -1.64 5.08 -15.49
C VAL A 377 -1.92 3.75 -14.81
N SER A 378 -1.14 3.45 -13.76
CA SER A 378 -1.36 2.30 -12.89
C SER A 378 -1.44 2.72 -11.43
N LEU A 379 -2.29 2.05 -10.65
CA LEU A 379 -2.32 2.19 -9.20
C LEU A 379 -1.50 1.06 -8.57
N ILE A 380 -0.49 1.43 -7.78
CA ILE A 380 0.37 0.46 -7.09
C ILE A 380 0.13 0.51 -5.59
N ARG A 381 -0.11 -0.67 -5.00
CA ARG A 381 -0.25 -0.86 -3.55
C ARG A 381 0.58 -2.06 -3.09
N LYS A 382 1.27 -1.91 -1.95
CA LYS A 382 2.04 -3.00 -1.34
C LYS A 382 1.16 -4.22 -1.08
N GLY A 383 1.59 -5.39 -1.56
CA GLY A 383 0.90 -6.66 -1.37
C GLY A 383 -0.31 -6.90 -2.29
N ALA A 384 -0.60 -6.01 -3.23
CA ALA A 384 -1.63 -6.18 -4.25
C ALA A 384 -1.02 -6.18 -5.65
N ARG A 385 -1.69 -6.84 -6.62
CA ARG A 385 -1.31 -6.74 -8.02
C ARG A 385 -1.54 -5.29 -8.50
N PRO A 386 -0.65 -4.72 -9.34
CA PRO A 386 -0.87 -3.40 -9.94
C PRO A 386 -2.22 -3.34 -10.64
N TRP A 387 -3.00 -2.30 -10.39
CA TRP A 387 -4.23 -2.04 -11.09
C TRP A 387 -3.96 -1.05 -12.22
N VAL A 388 -3.81 -1.57 -13.43
CA VAL A 388 -3.61 -0.77 -14.63
C VAL A 388 -4.95 -0.14 -15.03
N ILE A 389 -5.01 1.19 -15.01
CA ILE A 389 -6.15 1.97 -15.52
C ILE A 389 -6.07 2.04 -17.06
N GLY A 390 -4.86 2.04 -17.60
CA GLY A 390 -4.61 2.29 -19.03
C GLY A 390 -4.64 3.80 -19.29
N CYS A 391 -5.14 4.20 -20.45
CA CYS A 391 -5.32 5.62 -20.77
C CYS A 391 -6.29 6.28 -19.77
N PRO A 392 -5.86 7.30 -19.02
CA PRO A 392 -6.72 7.91 -18.01
C PRO A 392 -7.96 8.57 -18.62
N LEU A 393 -7.85 9.16 -19.83
CA LEU A 393 -8.99 9.78 -20.50
C LEU A 393 -9.98 8.74 -21.05
N CYS A 394 -9.50 7.64 -21.66
CA CYS A 394 -10.39 6.53 -22.05
C CYS A 394 -11.17 5.98 -20.86
N SER A 395 -10.48 5.75 -19.74
CA SER A 395 -11.12 5.27 -18.51
C SER A 395 -12.11 6.28 -17.96
N HIS A 396 -11.80 7.58 -18.02
CA HIS A 396 -12.68 8.65 -17.57
C HIS A 396 -13.97 8.69 -18.38
N ILE A 397 -13.86 8.69 -19.70
CA ILE A 397 -15.00 8.63 -20.63
C ILE A 397 -15.84 7.40 -20.34
N ALA A 398 -15.23 6.21 -20.38
CA ALA A 398 -15.95 4.94 -20.20
C ALA A 398 -16.67 4.87 -18.84
N SER A 399 -16.10 5.45 -17.79
CA SER A 399 -16.70 5.45 -16.45
C SER A 399 -17.93 6.36 -16.30
N ASN A 400 -18.09 7.35 -17.19
CA ASN A 400 -19.17 8.33 -17.13
C ASN A 400 -20.29 8.08 -18.15
N VAL A 401 -20.09 7.22 -19.17
CA VAL A 401 -21.12 6.90 -20.18
C VAL A 401 -22.44 6.49 -19.54
N GLU A 402 -22.42 5.55 -18.60
CA GLU A 402 -23.63 5.07 -17.92
C GLU A 402 -24.33 6.17 -17.11
N VAL A 403 -23.57 7.12 -16.57
CA VAL A 403 -24.11 8.25 -15.82
C VAL A 403 -24.78 9.26 -16.75
N LEU A 404 -24.15 9.57 -17.89
CA LEU A 404 -24.74 10.42 -18.92
C LEU A 404 -26.05 9.81 -19.45
N ARG A 405 -26.10 8.48 -19.64
CA ARG A 405 -27.32 7.76 -20.04
C ARG A 405 -28.46 7.80 -19.01
N MET A 406 -28.20 8.26 -17.78
CA MET A 406 -29.28 8.47 -16.81
C MET A 406 -30.12 9.72 -17.13
N MET A 407 -29.61 10.64 -17.95
CA MET A 407 -30.35 11.80 -18.43
C MET A 407 -31.35 11.34 -19.51
N PRO A 408 -32.67 11.55 -19.33
CA PRO A 408 -33.70 11.09 -20.27
C PRO A 408 -33.48 11.51 -21.72
N SER A 409 -32.95 12.72 -21.95
CA SER A 409 -32.75 13.28 -23.29
C SER A 409 -31.39 12.94 -23.90
N MET A 410 -30.53 12.16 -23.22
CA MET A 410 -29.18 11.84 -23.70
C MET A 410 -29.18 10.77 -24.79
N THR A 411 -28.97 11.18 -26.03
CA THR A 411 -28.77 10.30 -27.19
C THR A 411 -27.29 10.02 -27.44
N ASP A 412 -26.98 8.97 -28.21
CA ASP A 412 -25.60 8.67 -28.61
C ASP A 412 -24.97 9.81 -29.45
N ASP A 413 -25.76 10.50 -30.27
CA ASP A 413 -25.32 11.67 -31.06
C ASP A 413 -24.96 12.86 -30.16
N LEU A 414 -25.83 13.21 -29.20
CA LEU A 414 -25.54 14.28 -28.23
C LEU A 414 -24.29 13.96 -27.41
N MET A 415 -24.14 12.71 -26.95
CA MET A 415 -22.97 12.27 -26.22
C MET A 415 -21.69 12.37 -27.06
N GLN A 416 -21.73 12.02 -28.34
CA GLN A 416 -20.59 12.17 -29.24
C GLN A 416 -20.19 13.65 -29.42
N ARG A 417 -21.16 14.55 -29.57
CA ARG A 417 -20.90 16.00 -29.65
C ARG A 417 -20.29 16.54 -28.35
N LEU A 418 -20.81 16.14 -27.19
CA LEU A 418 -20.22 16.50 -25.89
C LEU A 418 -18.76 16.05 -25.78
N HIS A 419 -18.47 14.78 -26.10
CA HIS A 419 -17.10 14.26 -26.04
C HIS A 419 -16.16 14.95 -27.04
N ALA A 420 -16.65 15.33 -28.22
CA ALA A 420 -15.89 16.10 -29.21
C ALA A 420 -15.50 17.50 -28.70
N HIS A 421 -16.31 18.08 -27.80
CA HIS A 421 -16.05 19.34 -27.11
C HIS A 421 -15.46 19.16 -25.70
N HIS A 422 -14.94 17.97 -25.39
CA HIS A 422 -14.28 17.64 -24.12
C HIS A 422 -15.15 17.75 -22.86
N ILE A 423 -16.46 17.57 -23.02
CA ILE A 423 -17.42 17.48 -21.91
C ILE A 423 -17.72 16.01 -21.66
N TYR A 424 -17.34 15.49 -20.50
CA TYR A 424 -17.35 14.05 -20.21
C TYR A 424 -18.24 13.66 -19.04
N THR A 425 -18.74 14.63 -18.26
CA THR A 425 -19.49 14.38 -17.03
C THR A 425 -20.76 15.21 -16.95
N VAL A 426 -21.76 14.67 -16.23
CA VAL A 426 -22.98 15.43 -15.90
C VAL A 426 -22.71 16.67 -15.05
N SER A 427 -21.59 16.69 -14.30
CA SER A 427 -21.20 17.87 -13.51
C SER A 427 -20.77 19.03 -14.38
N GLU A 428 -20.08 18.75 -15.49
CA GLU A 428 -19.70 19.78 -16.46
C GLU A 428 -20.97 20.35 -17.09
N ILE A 429 -21.86 19.50 -17.61
CA ILE A 429 -23.14 19.91 -18.22
C ILE A 429 -23.97 20.78 -17.27
N ALA A 430 -24.15 20.34 -16.02
CA ALA A 430 -24.95 21.08 -15.03
C ALA A 430 -24.37 22.45 -14.65
N SER A 431 -23.09 22.69 -14.91
CA SER A 431 -22.39 23.94 -14.59
C SER A 431 -22.32 24.93 -15.76
N MET A 432 -22.74 24.53 -16.95
CA MET A 432 -22.68 25.34 -18.17
C MET A 432 -23.84 26.33 -18.27
N GLN A 433 -23.64 27.38 -19.08
CA GLN A 433 -24.74 28.26 -19.46
C GLN A 433 -25.54 27.65 -20.62
N PRO A 434 -26.88 27.81 -20.66
CA PRO A 434 -27.70 27.24 -21.75
C PRO A 434 -27.22 27.60 -23.15
N ALA A 435 -26.89 28.87 -23.39
CA ALA A 435 -26.44 29.35 -24.70
C ALA A 435 -25.14 28.68 -25.19
N GLU A 436 -24.19 28.42 -24.27
CA GLU A 436 -22.93 27.74 -24.59
C GLU A 436 -23.19 26.28 -24.99
N LEU A 437 -24.08 25.60 -24.25
CA LEU A 437 -24.43 24.22 -24.53
C LEU A 437 -25.26 24.08 -25.83
N GLU A 438 -26.11 25.06 -26.14
CA GLU A 438 -26.86 25.15 -27.41
C GLU A 438 -25.94 25.26 -28.61
N GLU A 439 -24.92 26.12 -28.52
CA GLU A 439 -23.90 26.29 -29.57
C GLU A 439 -23.11 25.01 -29.80
N ILE A 440 -22.63 24.38 -28.71
CA ILE A 440 -21.85 23.14 -28.76
C ILE A 440 -22.66 21.99 -29.36
N LEU A 441 -23.91 21.85 -28.95
CA LEU A 441 -24.74 20.72 -29.37
C LEU A 441 -25.52 20.99 -30.67
N GLY A 442 -25.58 22.24 -31.13
CA GLY A 442 -26.40 22.63 -32.27
C GLY A 442 -27.89 22.38 -32.05
N ILE A 443 -28.37 22.65 -30.83
CA ILE A 443 -29.78 22.45 -30.42
C ILE A 443 -30.45 23.79 -30.09
N ARG A 444 -31.78 23.82 -30.11
CA ARG A 444 -32.56 25.04 -29.87
C ARG A 444 -32.77 25.39 -28.39
N GLU A 445 -32.82 24.38 -27.52
CA GLU A 445 -33.09 24.55 -26.09
C GLU A 445 -32.24 23.56 -25.29
N ALA A 446 -31.20 24.03 -24.60
CA ALA A 446 -30.35 23.19 -23.76
C ALA A 446 -30.71 23.23 -22.27
N ALA A 447 -31.59 24.15 -21.86
CA ALA A 447 -32.04 24.26 -20.46
C ALA A 447 -32.61 22.95 -19.89
N PRO A 448 -33.39 22.14 -20.63
CA PRO A 448 -33.85 20.83 -20.15
C PRO A 448 -32.69 19.87 -19.84
N LEU A 449 -31.65 19.82 -20.70
CA LEU A 449 -30.48 18.97 -20.48
C LEU A 449 -29.68 19.37 -19.24
N ILE A 450 -29.55 20.67 -18.98
CA ILE A 450 -28.90 21.17 -17.76
C ILE A 450 -29.70 20.76 -16.51
N GLY A 451 -31.04 20.87 -16.58
CA GLY A 451 -31.94 20.40 -15.52
C GLY A 451 -31.80 18.90 -15.25
N GLU A 452 -31.84 18.08 -16.32
CA GLU A 452 -31.65 16.62 -16.22
C GLU A 452 -30.28 16.26 -15.62
N ALA A 453 -29.22 16.98 -16.00
CA ALA A 453 -27.88 16.78 -15.44
C ALA A 453 -27.84 17.07 -13.93
N ALA A 454 -28.51 18.16 -13.50
CA ALA A 454 -28.64 18.50 -12.08
C ALA A 454 -29.44 17.44 -11.30
N ASP A 455 -30.52 16.90 -11.88
CA ASP A 455 -31.30 15.80 -11.29
C ASP A 455 -30.46 14.52 -11.14
N VAL A 456 -29.66 14.18 -12.16
CA VAL A 456 -28.75 13.03 -12.10
C VAL A 456 -27.70 13.24 -11.00
N LEU A 457 -27.12 14.43 -10.86
CA LEU A 457 -26.19 14.76 -9.77
C LEU A 457 -26.82 14.54 -8.39
N GLU A 458 -28.07 14.97 -8.21
CA GLU A 458 -28.80 14.78 -6.96
C GLU A 458 -29.04 13.28 -6.67
N VAL A 459 -29.37 12.48 -7.69
CA VAL A 459 -29.47 11.02 -7.56
C VAL A 459 -28.12 10.40 -7.15
N LEU A 460 -27.02 10.80 -7.78
CA LEU A 460 -25.67 10.30 -7.44
C LEU A 460 -25.26 10.70 -6.01
N ARG A 461 -25.61 11.92 -5.58
CA ARG A 461 -25.38 12.40 -4.23
C ARG A 461 -26.12 11.53 -3.21
N ARG A 462 -27.42 11.29 -3.43
CA ARG A 462 -28.25 10.42 -2.57
C ARG A 462 -27.73 8.97 -2.53
N ARG A 463 -27.34 8.39 -3.66
CA ARG A 463 -26.72 7.06 -3.73
C ARG A 463 -25.40 7.00 -2.95
N SER A 464 -24.60 8.06 -3.01
CA SER A 464 -23.35 8.16 -2.26
C SER A 464 -23.58 8.25 -0.75
N GLU A 465 -24.60 9.01 -0.31
CA GLU A 465 -25.04 9.04 1.08
C GLU A 465 -25.52 7.67 1.56
N LEU A 466 -26.37 7.00 0.77
CA LEU A 466 -26.84 5.65 1.06
C LEU A 466 -25.67 4.67 1.24
N LYS A 467 -24.67 4.71 0.35
CA LYS A 467 -23.47 3.86 0.45
C LYS A 467 -22.67 4.13 1.73
N LYS A 468 -22.48 5.41 2.10
CA LYS A 468 -21.81 5.80 3.36
C LYS A 468 -22.60 5.32 4.57
N PHE A 469 -23.93 5.46 4.52
CA PHE A 469 -24.84 5.03 5.56
C PHE A 469 -24.78 3.50 5.79
N ILE A 470 -24.89 2.71 4.72
CA ILE A 470 -24.76 1.24 4.78
C ILE A 470 -23.39 0.84 5.35
N ARG A 471 -22.30 1.50 4.91
CA ARG A 471 -20.94 1.18 5.38
C ARG A 471 -20.76 1.40 6.89
N LYS A 472 -21.49 2.35 7.48
CA LYS A 472 -21.44 2.65 8.92
C LYS A 472 -22.05 1.54 9.77
N ILE A 473 -23.09 0.88 9.25
CA ILE A 473 -23.92 -0.08 10.01
C ILE A 473 -23.54 -1.52 9.66
N ILE A 474 -23.41 -1.82 8.37
CA ILE A 474 -23.22 -3.19 7.88
C ILE A 474 -21.72 -3.52 7.78
N PRO A 475 -21.21 -4.50 8.55
CA PRO A 475 -19.82 -4.91 8.43
C PRO A 475 -19.56 -5.63 7.10
N PRO A 476 -18.39 -5.43 6.47
CA PRO A 476 -18.05 -6.14 5.24
C PRO A 476 -17.88 -7.65 5.49
N ARG A 477 -18.28 -8.49 4.52
CA ARG A 477 -18.07 -9.96 4.57
C ARG A 477 -17.48 -10.45 3.24
N ARG A 478 -16.73 -11.56 3.27
CA ARG A 478 -16.14 -12.17 2.06
C ARG A 478 -17.27 -12.51 1.06
N GLY A 479 -17.13 -12.07 -0.19
CA GLY A 479 -18.15 -12.24 -1.24
C GLY A 479 -19.29 -11.20 -1.24
N ARG A 480 -19.34 -10.30 -0.25
CA ARG A 480 -20.38 -9.27 -0.10
C ARG A 480 -19.76 -7.93 0.27
N SER A 481 -19.35 -7.19 -0.76
CA SER A 481 -18.86 -5.82 -0.61
C SER A 481 -20.01 -4.83 -0.48
N HIS A 482 -19.78 -3.68 0.16
CA HIS A 482 -20.77 -2.59 0.21
C HIS A 482 -21.23 -2.16 -1.18
N ALA A 483 -20.31 -2.16 -2.16
CA ALA A 483 -20.65 -1.85 -3.55
C ALA A 483 -21.67 -2.84 -4.14
N LYS A 484 -21.55 -4.14 -3.84
CA LYS A 484 -22.49 -5.17 -4.29
C LYS A 484 -23.86 -5.02 -3.62
N ILE A 485 -23.88 -4.71 -2.33
CA ILE A 485 -25.12 -4.43 -1.58
C ILE A 485 -25.84 -3.21 -2.17
N THR A 486 -25.13 -2.08 -2.30
CA THR A 486 -25.72 -0.84 -2.83
C THR A 486 -26.25 -1.03 -4.25
N ARG A 487 -25.51 -1.75 -5.12
CA ARG A 487 -25.98 -2.06 -6.47
C ARG A 487 -27.30 -2.86 -6.45
N SER A 488 -27.36 -3.92 -5.66
CA SER A 488 -28.57 -4.75 -5.53
C SER A 488 -29.76 -3.99 -4.94
N LEU A 489 -29.53 -3.03 -4.05
CA LEU A 489 -30.60 -2.16 -3.52
C LEU A 489 -31.11 -1.18 -4.58
N VAL A 490 -30.21 -0.54 -5.33
CA VAL A 490 -30.57 0.37 -6.42
C VAL A 490 -31.36 -0.36 -7.52
N GLU A 491 -30.97 -1.58 -7.88
CA GLU A 491 -31.71 -2.45 -8.82
C GLU A 491 -33.12 -2.80 -8.33
N GLN A 492 -33.35 -2.74 -7.02
CA GLN A 492 -34.66 -2.95 -6.38
C GLN A 492 -35.44 -1.64 -6.17
N GLY A 493 -34.98 -0.51 -6.72
CA GLY A 493 -35.61 0.80 -6.56
C GLY A 493 -35.25 1.53 -5.26
N ILE A 494 -34.34 0.98 -4.46
CA ILE A 494 -33.87 1.57 -3.19
C ILE A 494 -32.61 2.38 -3.47
N GLY A 495 -32.82 3.61 -3.95
CA GLY A 495 -31.75 4.51 -4.40
C GLY A 495 -31.20 5.46 -3.35
N ASP A 496 -31.93 5.65 -2.25
CA ASP A 496 -31.60 6.63 -1.20
C ASP A 496 -32.04 6.15 0.19
N ILE A 497 -31.74 6.93 1.23
CA ILE A 497 -32.06 6.57 2.62
C ILE A 497 -33.58 6.60 2.88
N ARG A 498 -34.33 7.44 2.16
CA ARG A 498 -35.78 7.57 2.34
C ARG A 498 -36.52 6.34 1.78
N THR A 499 -36.19 5.94 0.57
CA THR A 499 -36.67 4.69 -0.03
C THR A 499 -36.22 3.47 0.77
N LEU A 500 -35.02 3.51 1.37
CA LEU A 500 -34.55 2.46 2.29
C LEU A 500 -35.41 2.39 3.56
N SER A 501 -35.79 3.50 4.18
CA SER A 501 -36.57 3.49 5.43
C SER A 501 -37.98 2.92 5.26
N GLN A 502 -38.50 2.98 4.03
CA GLN A 502 -39.79 2.44 3.60
C GLN A 502 -39.69 1.03 3.00
N ALA A 503 -38.48 0.48 2.84
CA ALA A 503 -38.27 -0.81 2.21
C ALA A 503 -38.74 -1.98 3.11
N ALA A 504 -39.21 -3.05 2.47
CA ALA A 504 -39.51 -4.30 3.15
C ALA A 504 -38.20 -5.03 3.55
N PRO A 505 -38.15 -5.71 4.72
CA PRO A 505 -36.97 -6.49 5.12
C PRO A 505 -36.53 -7.52 4.06
N ALA A 506 -37.46 -8.07 3.29
CA ALA A 506 -37.18 -9.00 2.20
C ALA A 506 -36.22 -8.43 1.13
N ALA A 507 -36.33 -7.13 0.81
CA ALA A 507 -35.46 -6.48 -0.19
C ALA A 507 -33.99 -6.44 0.27
N LEU A 508 -33.77 -6.25 1.58
CA LEU A 508 -32.44 -6.25 2.18
C LEU A 508 -31.85 -7.68 2.23
N LYS A 509 -32.69 -8.69 2.47
CA LYS A 509 -32.27 -10.10 2.38
C LYS A 509 -31.80 -10.45 0.97
N LYS A 510 -32.52 -10.00 -0.06
CA LYS A 510 -32.12 -10.18 -1.47
C LYS A 510 -30.78 -9.50 -1.80
N ALA A 511 -30.45 -8.39 -1.12
CA ALA A 511 -29.14 -7.74 -1.19
C ALA A 511 -28.04 -8.44 -0.36
N GLY A 512 -28.34 -9.60 0.26
CA GLY A 512 -27.40 -10.39 1.06
C GLY A 512 -27.20 -9.88 2.48
N ILE A 513 -28.15 -9.10 3.01
CA ILE A 513 -28.13 -8.64 4.41
C ILE A 513 -28.94 -9.63 5.26
N GLY A 514 -28.32 -10.18 6.30
CA GLY A 514 -29.02 -11.10 7.22
C GLY A 514 -30.04 -10.37 8.10
N ASP A 515 -30.96 -11.11 8.70
CA ASP A 515 -32.14 -10.59 9.41
C ASP A 515 -31.83 -9.52 10.45
N ALA A 516 -30.87 -9.77 11.35
CA ALA A 516 -30.46 -8.79 12.35
C ALA A 516 -29.92 -7.49 11.73
N GLY A 517 -29.10 -7.60 10.67
CA GLY A 517 -28.57 -6.44 9.98
C GLY A 517 -29.62 -5.71 9.14
N ALA A 518 -30.65 -6.42 8.65
CA ALA A 518 -31.75 -5.80 7.94
C ALA A 518 -32.61 -4.95 8.89
N THR A 519 -32.93 -5.48 10.07
CA THR A 519 -33.64 -4.74 11.12
C THR A 519 -32.86 -3.51 11.55
N GLU A 520 -31.58 -3.68 11.91
CA GLU A 520 -30.72 -2.57 12.34
C GLU A 520 -30.60 -1.46 11.29
N LEU A 521 -30.43 -1.84 10.01
CA LEU A 521 -30.32 -0.88 8.92
C LEU A 521 -31.62 -0.12 8.65
N LEU A 522 -32.77 -0.80 8.71
CA LEU A 522 -34.09 -0.18 8.53
C LEU A 522 -34.43 0.76 9.68
N ASP A 523 -34.18 0.34 10.91
CA ASP A 523 -34.46 1.16 12.11
C ASP A 523 -33.59 2.41 12.12
N ALA A 524 -32.30 2.27 11.79
CA ALA A 524 -31.40 3.41 11.64
C ALA A 524 -31.85 4.34 10.50
N ALA A 525 -32.32 3.80 9.38
CA ALA A 525 -32.79 4.59 8.25
C ALA A 525 -34.07 5.39 8.62
N ARG A 526 -35.02 4.74 9.32
CA ARG A 526 -36.24 5.36 9.83
C ARG A 526 -35.93 6.45 10.85
N ALA A 527 -35.06 6.17 11.82
CA ALA A 527 -34.64 7.15 12.81
C ALA A 527 -34.04 8.41 12.16
N LEU A 528 -33.17 8.24 11.15
CA LEU A 528 -32.58 9.36 10.44
C LEU A 528 -33.61 10.15 9.61
N CYS A 529 -34.56 9.46 8.96
CA CYS A 529 -35.63 10.11 8.21
C CYS A 529 -36.56 10.90 9.13
N ASN A 530 -36.94 10.32 10.27
CA ASN A 530 -37.79 10.98 11.25
C ASN A 530 -37.09 12.19 11.87
N GLU A 531 -35.79 12.08 12.20
CA GLU A 531 -35.02 13.20 12.72
C GLU A 531 -34.98 14.37 11.72
N ARG A 532 -34.80 14.09 10.42
CA ARG A 532 -34.85 15.10 9.35
C ARG A 532 -36.24 15.75 9.27
N ALA A 533 -37.31 14.94 9.26
CA ALA A 533 -38.68 15.42 9.20
C ALA A 533 -39.03 16.33 10.40
N LEU A 534 -38.58 15.99 11.62
CA LEU A 534 -38.80 16.82 12.82
C LEU A 534 -38.03 18.15 12.75
N ARG A 535 -36.83 18.18 12.15
CA ARG A 535 -36.09 19.42 11.91
C ARG A 535 -36.75 20.30 10.85
N GLU A 536 -37.23 19.69 9.77
CA GLU A 536 -37.98 20.37 8.69
C GLU A 536 -39.30 20.95 9.22
N ALA A 537 -39.95 20.26 10.16
CA ALA A 537 -41.11 20.77 10.89
C ALA A 537 -40.77 21.92 11.87
N GLY A 538 -39.49 22.24 12.09
CA GLY A 538 -39.06 23.39 12.89
C GLY A 538 -38.69 23.08 14.34
N ILE A 539 -38.51 21.80 14.74
CA ILE A 539 -38.07 21.48 16.10
C ILE A 539 -36.60 21.88 16.31
N PRO A 540 -36.28 22.67 17.37
CA PRO A 540 -34.91 23.02 17.69
C PRO A 540 -34.05 21.80 18.05
N ALA A 541 -32.78 21.79 17.63
CA ALA A 541 -31.85 20.68 17.87
C ALA A 541 -31.67 20.32 19.36
N VAL A 542 -31.75 21.30 20.26
CA VAL A 542 -31.65 21.09 21.71
C VAL A 542 -32.85 20.31 22.24
N SER A 543 -34.06 20.65 21.76
CA SER A 543 -35.30 19.96 22.09
C SER A 543 -35.31 18.54 21.53
N LEU A 544 -34.86 18.38 20.28
CA LEU A 544 -34.83 17.09 19.58
C LEU A 544 -34.01 16.04 20.33
N LYS A 545 -32.86 16.41 20.91
CA LYS A 545 -32.06 15.50 21.76
C LYS A 545 -32.86 14.96 22.95
N LYS A 546 -33.69 15.79 23.59
CA LYS A 546 -34.52 15.38 24.73
C LYS A 546 -35.68 14.47 24.31
N TYR A 547 -36.29 14.73 23.15
CA TYR A 547 -37.32 13.85 22.58
C TYR A 547 -36.77 12.47 22.24
N LEU A 548 -35.62 12.41 21.53
CA LEU A 548 -34.96 11.16 21.18
C LEU A 548 -34.54 10.36 22.42
N ALA A 549 -33.98 11.01 23.45
CA ALA A 549 -33.67 10.36 24.73
C ALA A 549 -34.91 9.85 25.47
N GLY A 550 -36.06 10.51 25.26
CA GLY A 550 -37.37 10.10 25.78
C GLY A 550 -38.05 9.00 24.97
N GLY A 551 -37.46 8.54 23.85
CA GLY A 551 -38.07 7.55 22.95
C GLY A 551 -39.15 8.12 22.03
N VAL A 552 -39.24 9.45 21.92
CA VAL A 552 -40.13 10.16 20.98
C VAL A 552 -39.31 10.44 19.74
N ALA A 553 -39.48 9.61 18.72
CA ALA A 553 -38.52 9.50 17.62
C ALA A 553 -39.14 9.71 16.24
N GLY A 554 -40.47 9.80 16.13
CA GLY A 554 -41.20 10.04 14.88
C GLY A 554 -42.12 11.25 14.92
N PRO A 555 -42.43 11.89 13.77
CA PRO A 555 -43.47 12.92 13.68
C PRO A 555 -44.83 12.44 14.20
N ASP A 556 -45.19 11.18 13.94
CA ASP A 556 -46.44 10.58 14.44
C ASP A 556 -46.52 10.55 15.98
N ASP A 557 -45.40 10.36 16.68
CA ASP A 557 -45.37 10.36 18.15
C ASP A 557 -45.82 11.71 18.72
N PHE A 558 -45.52 12.82 18.05
CA PHE A 558 -45.97 14.16 18.47
C PHE A 558 -47.47 14.35 18.30
N CYS A 559 -48.07 13.70 17.30
CA CYS A 559 -49.51 13.77 17.05
C CYS A 559 -50.32 12.83 17.95
N HIS A 560 -49.73 11.71 18.38
CA HIS A 560 -50.45 10.67 19.11
C HIS A 560 -50.19 10.68 20.62
N LEU A 561 -49.00 11.11 21.06
CA LEU A 561 -48.67 11.11 22.49
C LEU A 561 -49.21 12.37 23.17
N PRO A 562 -49.92 12.24 24.30
CA PRO A 562 -50.42 13.40 25.03
C PRO A 562 -49.30 14.33 25.50
N ILE A 563 -49.53 15.65 25.47
CA ILE A 563 -48.60 16.68 25.95
C ILE A 563 -48.12 16.41 27.40
N PRO A 564 -48.97 15.97 28.35
CA PRO A 564 -48.55 15.61 29.71
C PRO A 564 -47.49 14.51 29.72
N TYR A 565 -47.66 13.50 28.86
CA TYR A 565 -46.73 12.38 28.73
C TYR A 565 -45.41 12.84 28.10
N LEU A 566 -45.47 13.58 27.00
CA LEU A 566 -44.30 14.13 26.33
C LEU A 566 -43.49 15.04 27.27
N SER A 567 -44.16 15.89 28.05
CA SER A 567 -43.50 16.78 29.00
C SER A 567 -42.78 16.02 30.12
N ILE A 568 -43.43 15.07 30.79
CA ILE A 568 -42.79 14.33 31.88
C ILE A 568 -41.68 13.40 31.37
N LYS A 569 -41.83 12.85 30.16
CA LYS A 569 -40.88 11.90 29.56
C LYS A 569 -39.59 12.59 29.12
N THR A 570 -39.69 13.82 28.63
CA THR A 570 -38.57 14.57 28.06
C THR A 570 -37.99 15.65 28.99
N GLY A 571 -38.71 16.00 30.06
CA GLY A 571 -38.37 17.10 30.95
C GLY A 571 -38.49 18.47 30.29
N ILE A 572 -39.24 18.59 29.19
CA ILE A 572 -39.52 19.86 28.51
C ILE A 572 -40.80 20.47 29.11
N ASN A 573 -40.81 21.79 29.30
CA ASN A 573 -42.00 22.52 29.79
C ASN A 573 -43.23 22.20 28.90
N PRO A 574 -44.41 21.86 29.47
CA PRO A 574 -45.63 21.54 28.72
C PRO A 574 -46.01 22.55 27.63
N GLU A 575 -45.80 23.85 27.87
CA GLU A 575 -46.12 24.89 26.89
C GLU A 575 -45.14 24.90 25.71
N THR A 576 -43.88 24.54 25.98
CA THR A 576 -42.87 24.36 24.93
C THR A 576 -43.13 23.08 24.15
N VAL A 577 -43.55 22.01 24.83
CA VAL A 577 -44.01 20.76 24.18
C VAL A 577 -45.18 21.05 23.26
N HIS A 578 -46.18 21.80 23.71
CA HIS A 578 -47.33 22.19 22.88
C HIS A 578 -46.87 22.93 21.62
N LYS A 579 -45.96 23.91 21.72
CA LYS A 579 -45.42 24.61 20.55
C LYS A 579 -44.75 23.66 19.55
N HIS A 580 -43.97 22.69 20.04
CA HIS A 580 -43.34 21.70 19.15
C HIS A 580 -44.37 20.75 18.52
N VAL A 581 -45.38 20.32 19.28
CA VAL A 581 -46.48 19.49 18.77
C VAL A 581 -47.26 20.24 17.70
N ASP A 582 -47.57 21.52 17.91
CA ASP A 582 -48.25 22.39 16.95
C ASP A 582 -47.48 22.53 15.64
N LEU A 583 -46.16 22.75 15.72
CA LEU A 583 -45.27 22.78 14.55
C LEU A 583 -45.32 21.47 13.75
N VAL A 584 -45.23 20.31 14.42
CA VAL A 584 -45.26 19.00 13.76
C VAL A 584 -46.64 18.66 13.21
N CYS A 585 -47.71 18.87 13.97
CA CYS A 585 -49.09 18.64 13.53
C CYS A 585 -49.43 19.51 12.32
N SER A 586 -49.06 20.80 12.34
CA SER A 586 -49.26 21.72 11.22
C SER A 586 -48.50 21.27 9.98
N HIS A 587 -47.23 20.84 10.14
CA HIS A 587 -46.42 20.30 9.03
C HIS A 587 -47.03 19.03 8.42
N LEU A 588 -47.74 18.22 9.21
CA LEU A 588 -48.42 16.99 8.77
C LEU A 588 -49.89 17.21 8.35
N GLY A 589 -50.42 18.44 8.45
CA GLY A 589 -51.84 18.72 8.18
C GLY A 589 -52.82 18.08 9.17
N ARG A 590 -52.41 17.90 10.43
CA ARG A 590 -53.22 17.29 11.51
C ARG A 590 -53.66 18.34 12.53
N PRO A 591 -54.78 18.12 13.25
CA PRO A 591 -55.24 19.06 14.28
C PRO A 591 -54.25 19.13 15.46
N THR A 592 -54.03 20.33 15.97
CA THR A 592 -53.19 20.57 17.16
C THR A 592 -53.98 20.20 18.43
N PRO A 593 -53.41 19.35 19.31
CA PRO A 593 -54.01 19.03 20.61
C PRO A 593 -54.14 20.26 21.52
N GLU A 594 -55.09 20.22 22.46
CA GLU A 594 -55.33 21.35 23.38
C GLU A 594 -54.10 21.73 24.22
N LYS A 595 -53.94 23.03 24.47
CA LYS A 595 -52.85 23.58 25.28
C LYS A 595 -53.07 23.30 26.76
N ILE A 596 -52.13 22.57 27.36
CA ILE A 596 -52.08 22.33 28.82
C ILE A 596 -50.98 23.19 29.44
N THR A 597 -51.34 24.04 30.39
CA THR A 597 -50.38 24.89 31.11
C THR A 597 -49.64 24.10 32.19
N LYS A 598 -48.43 24.56 32.53
CA LYS A 598 -47.64 23.96 33.62
C LYS A 598 -48.41 23.93 34.95
N THR A 599 -49.11 25.03 35.28
CA THR A 599 -49.91 25.16 36.50
C THR A 599 -51.06 24.16 36.53
N ALA A 600 -51.76 23.95 35.41
CA ALA A 600 -52.83 22.97 35.31
C ALA A 600 -52.30 21.55 35.50
N LEU A 601 -51.15 21.22 34.88
CA LEU A 601 -50.53 19.91 35.00
C LEU A 601 -50.01 19.63 36.42
N GLU A 602 -49.43 20.62 37.10
CA GLU A 602 -48.96 20.50 38.49
C GLU A 602 -50.13 20.33 39.48
N ARG A 603 -51.24 21.05 39.25
CA ARG A 603 -52.47 20.88 40.04
C ARG A 603 -53.05 19.49 39.83
N GLY A 604 -53.24 19.08 38.58
CA GLY A 604 -53.75 17.75 38.23
C GLY A 604 -52.90 16.62 38.77
N ARG A 605 -51.56 16.77 38.77
CA ARG A 605 -50.64 15.81 39.41
C ARG A 605 -50.92 15.64 40.90
N LYS A 606 -51.13 16.74 41.64
CA LYS A 606 -51.46 16.68 43.08
C LYS A 606 -52.81 16.01 43.33
N GLU A 607 -53.80 16.29 42.49
CA GLU A 607 -55.11 15.66 42.55
C GLU A 607 -55.02 14.15 42.32
N LEU A 608 -54.29 13.72 41.28
CA LEU A 608 -54.09 12.30 40.98
C LEU A 608 -53.33 11.57 42.09
N LEU A 609 -52.29 12.18 42.66
CA LEU A 609 -51.52 11.58 43.76
C LEU A 609 -52.27 11.55 45.10
N ALA A 610 -53.33 12.35 45.26
CA ALA A 610 -54.20 12.31 46.44
C ALA A 610 -55.15 11.09 46.42
N ILE A 611 -55.27 10.39 45.28
CA ILE A 611 -56.09 9.19 45.14
C ILE A 611 -55.36 8.00 45.78
N PRO A 612 -55.97 7.29 46.76
CA PRO A 612 -55.36 6.12 47.37
C PRO A 612 -54.93 5.07 46.34
N GLY A 613 -53.66 4.65 46.38
CA GLY A 613 -53.09 3.66 45.46
C GLY A 613 -52.48 4.22 44.16
N VAL A 614 -52.59 5.53 43.90
CA VAL A 614 -51.96 6.18 42.73
C VAL A 614 -50.58 6.73 43.12
N GLY A 615 -49.52 6.04 42.70
CA GLY A 615 -48.14 6.53 42.80
C GLY A 615 -47.62 7.15 41.51
N GLU A 616 -46.40 7.69 41.53
CA GLU A 616 -45.74 8.30 40.36
C GLU A 616 -45.70 7.42 39.10
N ALA A 617 -45.49 6.12 39.28
CA ALA A 617 -45.51 5.16 38.17
C ALA A 617 -46.90 5.05 37.52
N THR A 618 -47.96 5.14 38.33
CA THR A 618 -49.35 5.14 37.86
C THR A 618 -49.68 6.45 37.16
N VAL A 619 -49.27 7.60 37.72
CA VAL A 619 -49.44 8.92 37.08
C VAL A 619 -48.81 8.98 35.69
N ARG A 620 -47.62 8.41 35.50
CA ARG A 620 -46.99 8.34 34.16
C ARG A 620 -47.81 7.52 33.16
N LYS A 621 -48.45 6.43 33.60
CA LYS A 621 -49.36 5.63 32.76
C LYS A 621 -50.66 6.37 32.46
N LEU A 622 -51.19 7.11 33.44
CA LEU A 622 -52.36 7.97 33.26
C LEU A 622 -52.08 9.08 32.24
N TYR A 623 -50.93 9.75 32.32
CA TYR A 623 -50.52 10.73 31.32
C TYR A 623 -50.38 10.14 29.92
N LEU A 624 -49.89 8.91 29.78
CA LEU A 624 -49.84 8.22 28.49
C LEU A 624 -51.25 7.97 27.92
N ALA A 625 -52.22 7.72 28.80
CA ALA A 625 -53.63 7.56 28.44
C ALA A 625 -54.38 8.90 28.24
N GLY A 626 -53.69 10.05 28.36
CA GLY A 626 -54.29 11.37 28.22
C GLY A 626 -54.98 11.90 29.49
N ILE A 627 -54.90 11.17 30.60
CA ILE A 627 -55.51 11.52 31.88
C ILE A 627 -54.52 12.32 32.70
N TYR A 628 -54.79 13.60 32.97
CA TYR A 628 -53.82 14.49 33.62
C TYR A 628 -54.30 15.22 34.89
N ASP A 629 -55.56 15.08 35.25
CA ASP A 629 -56.18 15.60 36.48
C ASP A 629 -57.33 14.69 36.95
N ALA A 630 -57.97 15.02 38.08
CA ALA A 630 -59.08 14.19 38.58
C ALA A 630 -60.35 14.28 37.72
N ALA A 631 -60.50 15.33 36.89
CA ALA A 631 -61.65 15.50 36.01
C ALA A 631 -61.56 14.59 34.78
N THR A 632 -60.37 14.50 34.18
CA THR A 632 -60.06 13.64 33.04
C THR A 632 -59.96 12.16 33.39
N LEU A 633 -59.89 11.83 34.69
CA LEU A 633 -59.92 10.44 35.19
C LEU A 633 -61.36 9.90 35.33
N ARG A 634 -62.36 10.78 35.50
CA ARG A 634 -63.77 10.43 35.63
C ARG A 634 -64.39 10.20 34.26
#